data_AF-A0AAW1CV95-F1
#
_entry.id   AF-A0AAW1CV95-F1
#
_cell.length_a   1.000
_cell.length_b   1.000
_cell.length_c   1.000
_cell.angle_alpha   90.00
_cell.angle_beta   90.00
_cell.angle_gamma   90.00
#
_symmetry.space_group_name_H-M   'P 1'
#
loop_
_entity.id
_entity.type
_entity.pdbx_description
1 polymer ?
#
loop_
_entity_poly.entity_id
_entity_poly.type
_entity_poly.pdbx_seq_one_letter_code
_entity_poly.pdbx_strand_id
1 'polypeptide(L)'
;MFRCPEGKCIPTVSVCNYQKDCEKGEDEFQSCPPPECEPGQQSCGQYVFNKTYCIPPHHRCDMKIDCVDGTDEAECCECPLVYFILFFFNFYFQYYFL
;
A
#
# COMPACT_ATOMS: atom_id res chain seq x y z
N MET A 1 22.32 17.41 -13.42
CA MET A 1 21.78 16.68 -14.58
C MET A 1 21.97 15.20 -14.33
N PHE A 2 20.94 14.39 -14.58
CA PHE A 2 20.98 12.93 -14.47
C PHE A 2 20.86 12.31 -15.87
N ARG A 3 21.54 11.19 -16.11
CA ARG A 3 21.51 10.48 -17.38
C ARG A 3 20.86 9.12 -17.18
N CYS A 4 19.71 8.92 -17.83
CA CYS A 4 19.00 7.67 -17.85
C CYS A 4 19.82 6.59 -18.59
N PRO A 5 19.59 5.29 -18.29
CA PRO A 5 20.29 4.19 -18.96
C PRO A 5 20.09 4.14 -20.47
N GLU A 6 18.91 4.54 -20.97
CA GLU A 6 18.63 4.65 -22.41
C GLU A 6 19.40 5.79 -23.10
N GLY A 7 20.08 6.65 -22.33
CA GLY A 7 20.86 7.77 -22.83
C GLY A 7 20.14 9.12 -22.81
N LYS A 8 18.84 9.16 -22.44
CA LYS A 8 18.11 10.39 -22.16
C LYS A 8 18.74 11.14 -20.98
N CYS A 9 18.75 12.46 -21.03
CA CYS A 9 19.23 13.29 -19.94
C CYS A 9 18.10 14.13 -19.37
N ILE A 10 17.97 14.12 -18.05
CA ILE A 10 16.91 14.82 -17.31
C ILE A 10 17.54 15.78 -16.28
N PRO A 11 16.84 16.84 -15.86
CA PRO A 11 17.34 17.73 -14.81
C PRO A 11 17.42 16.97 -13.47
N THR A 12 18.29 17.39 -12.56
CA THR A 12 18.42 16.70 -11.25
C THR A 12 17.14 16.80 -10.41
N VAL A 13 16.34 17.86 -10.61
CA VAL A 13 15.02 18.00 -9.97
C VAL A 13 13.98 16.99 -10.46
N SER A 14 14.26 16.30 -11.57
CA SER A 14 13.43 15.22 -12.09
C SER A 14 13.76 13.84 -11.50
N VAL A 15 14.76 13.75 -10.61
CA VAL A 15 15.08 12.49 -9.94
C VAL A 15 14.28 12.43 -8.65
N CYS A 16 13.58 11.31 -8.41
CA CYS A 16 12.71 11.12 -7.25
C CYS A 16 11.59 12.19 -7.14
N ASN A 17 10.96 12.53 -8.25
CA ASN A 17 9.88 13.50 -8.33
C ASN A 17 8.48 12.86 -8.52
N TYR A 18 8.36 11.55 -8.36
CA TYR A 18 7.13 10.76 -8.56
C TYR A 18 6.65 10.69 -10.01
N GLN A 19 7.45 11.14 -10.96
CA GLN A 19 7.14 11.09 -12.38
C GLN A 19 8.14 10.19 -13.08
N LYS A 20 7.64 9.47 -14.08
CA LYS A 20 8.50 8.65 -14.92
C LYS A 20 9.17 9.54 -15.96
N ASP A 21 10.35 10.07 -15.67
CA ASP A 21 11.12 10.86 -16.63
C ASP A 21 12.06 9.98 -17.48
N CYS A 22 12.54 8.82 -17.00
CA CYS A 22 13.27 7.82 -17.79
C CYS A 22 12.36 6.73 -18.39
N GLU A 23 12.84 6.00 -19.42
CA GLU A 23 12.03 5.04 -20.17
C GLU A 23 11.45 3.89 -19.32
N LYS A 24 12.13 3.46 -18.24
CA LYS A 24 11.59 2.48 -17.29
C LYS A 24 11.42 3.03 -15.87
N GLY A 25 11.55 4.35 -15.68
CA GLY A 25 11.45 5.00 -14.37
C GLY A 25 12.71 4.82 -13.52
N GLU A 26 13.88 4.68 -14.16
CA GLU A 26 15.16 4.52 -13.46
C GLU A 26 15.60 5.77 -12.69
N ASP A 27 14.96 6.91 -12.95
CA ASP A 27 15.00 8.13 -12.15
C ASP A 27 14.24 8.03 -10.83
N GLU A 28 13.33 7.06 -10.71
CA GLU A 28 12.48 6.80 -9.54
C GLU A 28 12.98 5.54 -8.80
N PHE A 29 14.16 5.66 -8.19
CA PHE A 29 14.80 4.59 -7.43
C PHE A 29 13.95 4.11 -6.26
N GLN A 30 14.12 2.84 -5.89
CA GLN A 30 13.51 2.27 -4.68
C GLN A 30 13.97 2.98 -3.38
N SER A 31 15.15 3.60 -3.40
CA SER A 31 15.68 4.37 -2.26
C SER A 31 15.23 5.84 -2.26
N CYS A 32 14.39 6.26 -3.21
CA CYS A 32 13.80 7.59 -3.18
C CYS A 32 12.96 7.76 -1.90
N PRO A 33 12.91 8.98 -1.33
CA PRO A 33 11.99 9.25 -0.24
C PRO A 33 10.54 9.03 -0.70
N PRO A 34 9.65 8.58 0.19
CA PRO A 34 8.22 8.48 -0.10
C PRO A 34 7.57 9.87 -0.29
N PRO A 35 6.47 9.95 -1.05
CA PRO A 35 5.70 11.19 -1.20
C PRO A 35 4.99 11.53 0.10
N GLU A 36 4.74 12.81 0.30
CA GLU A 36 3.78 13.24 1.32
C GLU A 36 2.37 12.87 0.85
N CYS A 37 1.65 12.12 1.69
CA CYS A 37 0.25 11.80 1.44
C CYS A 37 -0.65 13.01 1.71
N GLU A 38 -1.78 13.08 1.02
CA GLU A 38 -2.75 14.16 1.24
C GLU A 38 -3.29 14.14 2.68
N PRO A 39 -3.72 15.30 3.22
CA PRO A 39 -4.32 15.35 4.54
C PRO A 39 -5.49 14.37 4.68
N GLY A 40 -5.39 13.49 5.66
CA GLY A 40 -6.39 12.45 5.92
C GLY A 40 -6.15 11.14 5.18
N GLN A 41 -5.12 11.00 4.36
CA GLN A 41 -4.64 9.69 3.87
C GLN A 41 -3.67 9.04 4.88
N GLN A 42 -3.48 7.73 4.75
CA GLN A 42 -2.52 6.95 5.51
C GLN A 42 -1.43 6.42 4.58
N SER A 43 -0.20 6.38 5.06
CA SER A 43 0.96 5.87 4.34
C SER A 43 1.19 4.37 4.57
N CYS A 44 1.54 3.63 3.54
CA CYS A 44 2.05 2.27 3.62
C CYS A 44 3.44 2.22 4.28
N GLY A 45 3.84 1.04 4.76
CA GLY A 45 5.17 0.82 5.35
C GLY A 45 6.31 0.90 4.33
N GLN A 46 6.06 0.46 3.11
CA GLN A 46 7.04 0.45 2.03
C GLN A 46 6.59 1.30 0.84
N TYR A 47 7.45 2.24 0.43
CA TYR A 47 7.29 2.96 -0.83
C TYR A 47 7.90 2.18 -1.98
N VAL A 48 7.14 2.07 -3.07
CA VAL A 48 7.60 1.51 -4.34
C VAL A 48 7.04 2.38 -5.45
N PHE A 49 7.91 2.84 -6.34
CA PHE A 49 7.48 3.62 -7.49
C PHE A 49 6.41 2.85 -8.30
N ASN A 50 5.37 3.57 -8.74
CA ASN A 50 4.24 3.01 -9.47
C ASN A 50 3.44 1.94 -8.68
N LYS A 51 3.47 2.01 -7.35
CA LYS A 51 2.60 1.24 -6.45
C LYS A 51 1.89 2.19 -5.50
N THR A 52 0.79 1.69 -4.93
CA THR A 52 0.04 2.39 -3.91
C THR A 52 0.91 2.58 -2.68
N TYR A 53 1.07 3.84 -2.28
CA TYR A 53 1.75 4.23 -1.05
C TYR A 53 0.82 5.01 -0.11
N CYS A 54 -0.04 5.86 -0.66
CA CYS A 54 -1.04 6.59 0.10
C CYS A 54 -2.41 5.97 -0.13
N ILE A 55 -3.06 5.56 0.96
CA ILE A 55 -4.40 4.96 0.94
C ILE A 55 -5.37 5.82 1.75
N PRO A 56 -6.66 5.82 1.40
CA PRO A 56 -7.67 6.46 2.23
C PRO A 56 -7.91 5.66 3.53
N PRO A 57 -8.41 6.29 4.61
CA PRO A 57 -8.49 5.62 5.91
C PRO A 57 -9.37 4.39 5.98
N HIS A 58 -10.35 4.28 5.08
CA HIS A 58 -11.29 3.15 5.03
C HIS A 58 -10.71 1.90 4.36
N HIS A 59 -9.53 2.00 3.73
CA HIS A 59 -8.79 0.86 3.18
C HIS A 59 -7.91 0.18 4.23
N ARG A 60 -7.77 0.76 5.42
CA ARG A 60 -7.03 0.11 6.50
C ARG A 60 -7.93 -0.92 7.18
N CYS A 61 -7.47 -2.17 7.26
CA CYS A 61 -8.19 -3.30 7.85
C CYS A 61 -9.51 -3.63 7.12
N ASP A 62 -9.53 -3.50 5.79
CA ASP A 62 -10.71 -3.73 4.96
C ASP A 62 -10.76 -5.14 4.34
N MET A 63 -9.83 -6.02 4.74
CA MET A 63 -9.60 -7.38 4.22
C MET A 63 -8.98 -7.44 2.83
N LYS A 64 -8.50 -6.32 2.28
CA LYS A 64 -7.83 -6.26 1.00
C LYS A 64 -6.44 -5.67 1.17
N ILE A 65 -5.47 -6.34 0.57
CA ILE A 65 -4.09 -5.82 0.50
C ILE A 65 -4.06 -4.73 -0.57
N ASP A 66 -4.04 -3.47 -0.15
CA ASP A 66 -3.83 -2.29 -0.99
C ASP A 66 -2.37 -1.82 -0.95
N CYS A 67 -1.69 -1.95 0.19
CA CYS A 67 -0.25 -1.67 0.27
C CYS A 67 0.56 -2.81 -0.34
N VAL A 68 1.66 -2.48 -1.00
CA VAL A 68 2.56 -3.47 -1.64
C VAL A 68 3.17 -4.47 -0.65
N ASP A 69 3.30 -4.08 0.60
CA ASP A 69 3.83 -4.88 1.71
C ASP A 69 2.71 -5.46 2.60
N GLY A 70 1.44 -5.15 2.33
CA GLY A 70 0.29 -5.58 3.15
C GLY A 70 0.24 -4.98 4.55
N THR A 71 0.95 -3.87 4.77
CA THR A 71 0.99 -3.21 6.09
C THR A 71 -0.32 -2.55 6.51
N ASP A 72 -1.18 -2.23 5.55
CA ASP A 72 -2.55 -1.78 5.76
C ASP A 72 -3.45 -2.81 6.44
N GLU A 73 -3.16 -4.10 6.23
CA GLU A 73 -3.87 -5.22 6.84
C GLU A 73 -3.08 -5.88 7.99
N ALA A 74 -1.92 -5.33 8.33
CA ALA A 74 -1.12 -5.77 9.46
C ALA A 74 -1.63 -5.16 10.78
N GLU A 75 -1.55 -5.93 11.87
CA GLU A 75 -1.92 -5.47 13.22
C GLU A 75 -3.36 -4.95 13.34
N CYS A 76 -4.27 -5.47 12.51
CA CYS A 76 -5.71 -5.25 12.65
C CYS A 76 -6.25 -6.04 13.87
N CYS A 77 -6.06 -5.48 15.05
CA CYS A 77 -6.71 -5.98 16.26
C CYS A 77 -8.22 -5.76 16.13
N GLU A 78 -8.92 -6.87 15.88
CA GLU A 78 -10.39 -7.00 15.93
C GLU A 78 -11.17 -6.38 14.76
N CYS A 79 -11.19 -7.09 13.62
CA CYS A 79 -12.29 -6.94 12.68
C CYS A 79 -13.53 -7.66 13.24
N PRO A 80 -14.64 -6.95 13.58
CA PRO A 80 -15.86 -7.57 14.13
C PRO A 80 -16.54 -8.60 13.21
N LEU A 81 -16.15 -8.67 11.93
CA LEU A 81 -16.65 -9.66 10.97
C LEU A 81 -16.10 -11.08 11.18
N VAL A 82 -14.92 -11.22 11.79
CA VAL A 82 -14.35 -12.56 12.10
C VAL A 82 -15.08 -13.20 13.29
N TYR A 83 -15.55 -12.37 14.24
CA TYR A 83 -16.42 -12.81 15.32
C TYR A 83 -17.73 -13.38 14.81
N PHE A 84 -18.37 -12.75 13.81
CA PHE A 84 -19.63 -13.28 13.26
C PHE A 84 -19.44 -14.68 12.66
N ILE A 85 -18.40 -14.93 11.88
CA ILE A 85 -18.19 -16.26 11.27
C ILE A 85 -17.85 -17.31 12.34
N LEU A 86 -16.99 -17.00 13.31
CA LEU A 86 -16.61 -17.94 14.39
C LEU A 86 -17.75 -18.18 15.39
N PHE A 87 -18.55 -17.15 15.72
CA PHE A 87 -19.77 -17.32 16.52
C PHE A 87 -20.82 -18.12 15.76
N PHE A 88 -21.05 -17.87 14.47
CA PHE A 88 -22.02 -18.66 13.70
C PHE A 88 -21.57 -20.13 13.57
N PHE A 89 -20.29 -20.41 13.33
CA PHE A 89 -19.79 -21.79 13.29
C PHE A 89 -19.86 -22.49 14.66
N ASN A 90 -19.55 -21.81 15.77
CA ASN A 90 -19.68 -22.40 17.12
C ASN A 90 -21.15 -22.55 17.56
N PHE A 91 -22.01 -21.58 17.26
CA PHE A 91 -23.40 -21.59 17.72
C PHE A 91 -24.28 -22.54 16.89
N TYR A 92 -24.05 -22.65 15.58
CA TYR A 92 -24.82 -23.54 14.71
C TYR A 92 -24.50 -25.03 14.94
N PHE A 93 -23.25 -25.39 15.25
CA PHE A 93 -22.89 -26.78 15.57
C PHE A 93 -23.34 -27.24 16.97
N GLN A 94 -23.44 -26.33 17.95
CA GLN A 94 -23.84 -26.66 19.32
C GLN A 94 -25.37 -26.75 19.50
N TYR A 95 -26.17 -26.02 18.69
CA TYR A 95 -27.62 -25.89 18.90
C TYR A 95 -28.53 -26.46 17.79
N TYR A 96 -28.02 -26.83 16.61
CA TYR A 96 -28.85 -27.38 15.52
C TYR A 96 -28.56 -28.85 15.17
N PHE A 97 -27.71 -29.54 15.94
CA PHE A 97 -27.42 -30.98 15.82
C PHE A 97 -27.71 -31.77 17.10
N LEU A 98 -28.80 -31.42 17.81
CA LEU A 98 -29.47 -32.24 18.81
C LEU A 98 -30.93 -32.48 18.40
#